data_AF-A0AAU3G131-F1
#
_entry.id   AF-A0AAU3G131-F1
#
_cell.length_a   1.000
_cell.length_b   1.000
_cell.length_c   1.000
_cell.angle_alpha   90.00
_cell.angle_beta   90.00
_cell.angle_gamma   90.00
#
_symmetry.space_group_name_H-M   'P 1'
#
loop_
_entity.id
_entity.type
_entity.pdbx_description
1 polymer ?
#
loop_
_entity_poly.entity_id
_entity_poly.type
_entity_poly.pdbx_seq_one_letter_code
_entity_poly.pdbx_strand_id
1 'polypeptide(L)'
;MREGVRPLRLAISGHRGLPARTAALVEAAIRRTLAEHAPGVRGVSCLADGADQIFARAVVDLGGTLEAVVCSESYREELPADTHAEYDLLMGLAEEVHRLRYAESTCESHMQGSLLMLDLAEELYAVWDGEPARGYGGTADVVAEARRRGIRVHVIWPEGARRE
;
A
#
# COMPACT_ATOMS: atom_id res chain seq x y z
N MET A 1 -27.34 -20.73 -5.58
CA MET A 1 -25.97 -20.25 -5.85
C MET A 1 -25.92 -18.84 -5.33
N ARG A 2 -25.23 -18.59 -4.20
CA ARG A 2 -25.06 -17.22 -3.70
C ARG A 2 -24.00 -16.59 -4.60
N GLU A 3 -24.33 -15.58 -5.38
CA GLU A 3 -23.31 -14.69 -5.97
C GLU A 3 -22.49 -14.18 -4.78
N GLY A 4 -21.26 -14.68 -4.66
CA GLY A 4 -20.35 -14.22 -3.63
C GLY A 4 -20.08 -12.74 -3.90
N VAL A 5 -20.38 -11.88 -2.92
CA VAL A 5 -20.01 -10.47 -2.99
C VAL A 5 -18.51 -10.42 -3.25
N ARG A 6 -18.11 -9.87 -4.40
CA ARG A 6 -16.70 -9.69 -4.75
C ARG A 6 -16.08 -8.80 -3.66
N PRO A 7 -14.92 -9.16 -3.09
CA PRO A 7 -14.25 -8.32 -2.11
C PRO A 7 -13.86 -6.97 -2.75
N LEU A 8 -14.02 -5.90 -1.98
CA LEU A 8 -13.60 -4.55 -2.35
C LEU A 8 -12.08 -4.52 -2.52
N ARG A 9 -11.60 -4.02 -3.65
CA ARG A 9 -10.15 -3.87 -3.89
C ARG A 9 -9.66 -2.51 -3.40
N LEU A 10 -8.78 -2.53 -2.41
CA LEU A 10 -8.21 -1.35 -1.78
C LEU A 10 -6.71 -1.27 -2.04
N ALA A 11 -6.28 -0.20 -2.70
CA ALA A 11 -4.87 0.13 -2.88
C ALA A 11 -4.32 0.90 -1.68
N ILE A 12 -3.02 0.82 -1.43
CA ILE A 12 -2.30 1.63 -0.43
C ILE A 12 -1.13 2.37 -1.06
N SER A 13 -0.95 3.64 -0.70
CA SER A 13 0.31 4.34 -0.91
C SER A 13 0.62 5.18 0.32
N GLY A 14 1.88 5.20 0.75
CA GLY A 14 2.20 5.94 1.96
C GLY A 14 3.68 6.17 2.23
N HIS A 15 3.92 6.92 3.30
CA HIS A 15 5.28 7.20 3.77
C HIS A 15 6.00 5.93 4.22
N ARG A 16 7.26 5.84 3.79
CA ARG A 16 8.26 4.87 4.22
C ARG A 16 8.97 5.35 5.49
N GLY A 17 9.59 4.43 6.24
CA GLY A 17 10.42 4.78 7.40
C GLY A 17 9.73 5.63 8.49
N LEU A 18 8.42 5.44 8.71
CA LEU A 18 7.65 6.20 9.71
C LEU A 18 8.25 6.06 11.12
N PRO A 19 8.35 7.16 11.91
CA PRO A 19 8.72 7.06 13.32
C PRO A 19 7.79 6.10 14.07
N ALA A 20 8.31 5.30 15.01
CA ALA A 20 7.55 4.24 15.69
C ALA A 20 6.20 4.71 16.27
N ARG A 21 6.16 5.92 16.84
CA ARG A 21 4.91 6.52 17.32
C ARG A 21 3.92 6.80 16.18
N THR A 22 4.38 7.34 15.06
CA THR A 22 3.54 7.58 13.88
C THR A 22 3.07 6.25 13.28
N ALA A 23 3.94 5.25 13.15
CA ALA A 23 3.59 3.93 12.66
C ALA A 23 2.44 3.31 13.46
N ALA A 24 2.50 3.36 14.81
CA ALA A 24 1.44 2.85 15.67
C ALA A 24 0.10 3.60 15.50
N LEU A 25 0.14 4.93 15.35
CA LEU A 25 -1.06 5.73 15.10
C LEU A 25 -1.68 5.42 13.72
N VAL A 26 -0.84 5.30 12.70
CA VAL A 26 -1.23 4.95 11.33
C VAL A 26 -1.81 3.54 11.30
N GLU A 27 -1.19 2.56 11.95
CA GLU A 27 -1.72 1.20 12.05
C GLU A 27 -3.13 1.19 12.67
N ALA A 28 -3.31 1.87 13.80
CA ALA A 28 -4.61 1.95 14.45
C ALA A 28 -5.68 2.59 13.54
N ALA A 29 -5.31 3.64 12.78
CA ALA A 29 -6.20 4.30 11.84
C ALA A 29 -6.54 3.41 10.63
N ILE A 30 -5.55 2.71 10.07
CA ILE A 30 -5.75 1.76 8.96
C ILE A 30 -6.68 0.62 9.41
N ARG A 31 -6.38 -0.03 10.53
CA ARG A 31 -7.19 -1.14 11.06
C ARG A 31 -8.64 -0.73 11.28
N ARG A 32 -8.87 0.46 11.87
CA ARG A 32 -10.22 0.98 12.07
C ARG A 32 -10.98 1.14 10.75
N THR A 33 -10.33 1.70 9.73
CA THR A 33 -10.96 1.95 8.43
C THR A 33 -11.20 0.64 7.66
N LEU A 34 -10.27 -0.31 7.73
CA LEU A 34 -10.43 -1.63 7.12
C LEU A 34 -11.52 -2.47 7.79
N ALA A 35 -11.69 -2.36 9.11
CA ALA A 35 -12.69 -3.13 9.86
C ALA A 35 -14.13 -2.87 9.39
N GLU A 36 -14.41 -1.71 8.80
CA GLU A 36 -15.72 -1.38 8.21
C GLU A 36 -16.08 -2.26 7.00
N HIS A 37 -15.06 -2.85 6.35
CA HIS A 37 -15.18 -3.63 5.12
C HIS A 37 -14.80 -5.10 5.30
N ALA A 38 -14.25 -5.47 6.46
CA ALA A 38 -13.74 -6.81 6.74
C ALA A 38 -14.87 -7.87 6.84
N PRO A 39 -14.62 -9.13 6.43
CA PRO A 39 -13.41 -9.64 5.77
C PRO A 39 -13.41 -9.40 4.24
N GLY A 40 -14.36 -8.65 3.71
CA GLY A 40 -14.57 -8.43 2.27
C GLY A 40 -13.57 -7.50 1.60
N VAL A 41 -12.30 -7.49 2.02
CA VAL A 41 -11.23 -6.65 1.45
C VAL A 41 -10.20 -7.51 0.74
N ARG A 42 -9.82 -7.04 -0.45
CA ARG A 42 -8.60 -7.46 -1.14
C ARG A 42 -7.64 -6.28 -1.21
N GLY A 43 -6.57 -6.34 -0.42
CA GLY A 43 -5.56 -5.29 -0.34
C GLY A 43 -4.56 -5.42 -1.48
N VAL A 44 -4.33 -4.34 -2.24
CA VAL A 44 -3.34 -4.27 -3.31
C VAL A 44 -2.20 -3.36 -2.85
N SER A 45 -0.96 -3.85 -2.87
CA SER A 45 0.18 -3.12 -2.30
C SER A 45 1.49 -3.43 -3.03
N CYS A 46 2.38 -2.44 -3.08
CA CYS A 46 3.76 -2.64 -3.51
C CYS A 46 4.67 -3.16 -2.37
N LEU A 47 4.13 -3.32 -1.15
CA LEU A 47 4.82 -3.85 0.03
C LEU A 47 6.10 -3.08 0.41
N ALA A 48 6.17 -1.79 0.07
CA ALA A 48 7.24 -0.92 0.55
C ALA A 48 7.32 -0.92 2.10
N ASP A 49 8.49 -0.60 2.65
CA ASP A 49 8.61 -0.45 4.10
C ASP A 49 7.67 0.64 4.65
N GLY A 50 7.19 0.47 5.89
CA GLY A 50 6.28 1.42 6.52
C GLY A 50 4.81 1.17 6.17
N ALA A 51 4.14 2.18 5.59
CA ALA A 51 2.68 2.19 5.44
C ALA A 51 2.12 0.98 4.66
N ASP A 52 2.79 0.57 3.58
CA ASP A 52 2.37 -0.53 2.72
C ASP A 52 2.36 -1.87 3.47
N GLN A 53 3.42 -2.16 4.26
CA GLN A 53 3.51 -3.37 5.09
C GLN A 53 2.51 -3.35 6.26
N ILE A 54 2.35 -2.20 6.93
CA ILE A 54 1.35 -2.01 7.99
C ILE A 54 -0.06 -2.31 7.45
N PHE A 55 -0.40 -1.78 6.28
CA PHE A 55 -1.66 -2.04 5.62
C PHE A 55 -1.84 -3.51 5.25
N ALA A 56 -0.85 -4.11 4.60
CA ALA A 56 -0.92 -5.50 4.16
C ALA A 56 -1.12 -6.46 5.34
N ARG A 57 -0.39 -6.24 6.44
CA ARG A 57 -0.58 -6.98 7.69
C ARG A 57 -1.99 -6.82 8.25
N ALA A 58 -2.48 -5.58 8.32
CA ALA A 58 -3.82 -5.31 8.82
C ALA A 58 -4.93 -5.97 7.99
N VAL A 59 -4.79 -6.02 6.66
CA VAL A 59 -5.72 -6.71 5.76
C VAL A 59 -5.78 -8.20 6.08
N VAL A 60 -4.63 -8.87 6.20
CA VAL A 60 -4.57 -10.31 6.52
C VAL A 60 -5.15 -10.60 7.90
N ASP A 61 -4.76 -9.83 8.92
CA ASP A 61 -5.21 -10.03 10.29
C ASP A 61 -6.75 -9.89 10.44
N LEU A 62 -7.37 -9.07 9.57
CA LEU A 62 -8.82 -8.87 9.52
C LEU A 62 -9.54 -9.90 8.63
N GLY A 63 -8.84 -10.92 8.15
CA GLY A 63 -9.39 -12.00 7.32
C GLY A 63 -9.57 -11.63 5.84
N GLY A 64 -8.96 -10.53 5.39
CA GLY A 64 -8.89 -10.16 3.98
C GLY A 64 -7.81 -10.93 3.22
N THR A 65 -7.62 -10.57 1.96
CA THR A 65 -6.66 -11.21 1.03
C THR A 65 -5.72 -10.18 0.43
N LEU A 66 -4.53 -10.59 0.01
CA LEU A 66 -3.52 -9.69 -0.55
C LEU A 66 -3.26 -9.97 -2.03
N GLU A 67 -3.12 -8.89 -2.81
CA GLU A 67 -2.48 -8.87 -4.12
C GLU A 67 -1.19 -8.02 -4.00
N ALA A 68 -0.04 -8.60 -4.33
CA ALA A 68 1.23 -7.90 -4.29
C ALA A 68 1.63 -7.41 -5.68
N VAL A 69 2.16 -6.19 -5.77
CA VAL A 69 2.76 -5.64 -6.99
C VAL A 69 4.26 -5.51 -6.77
N VAL A 70 5.05 -6.18 -7.60
CA VAL A 70 6.52 -6.12 -7.56
C VAL A 70 7.00 -5.16 -8.63
N CYS A 71 7.51 -4.00 -8.21
CA CYS A 71 7.90 -2.90 -9.08
C CYS A 71 9.11 -3.24 -9.96
N SER A 72 10.05 -4.06 -9.47
CA SER A 72 11.25 -4.47 -10.20
C SER A 72 11.85 -5.78 -9.66
N GLU A 73 12.76 -6.40 -10.40
CA GLU A 73 13.47 -7.61 -9.98
C GLU A 73 14.31 -7.38 -8.71
N SER A 74 14.99 -6.23 -8.63
CA SER A 74 15.80 -5.80 -7.47
C SER A 74 14.98 -5.14 -6.34
N TYR A 75 13.64 -5.15 -6.42
CA TYR A 75 12.81 -4.33 -5.53
C TYR A 75 13.00 -4.68 -4.06
N ARG A 76 13.08 -5.98 -3.74
CA ARG A 76 13.27 -6.47 -2.37
C ARG A 76 14.62 -6.05 -1.82
N GLU A 77 15.68 -6.20 -2.61
CA GLU A 77 17.07 -5.90 -2.22
C GLU A 77 17.27 -4.42 -1.89
N GLU A 78 16.51 -3.55 -2.53
CA GLU A 78 16.54 -2.09 -2.36
C GLU A 78 15.66 -1.60 -1.19
N LEU A 79 14.90 -2.48 -0.55
CA LEU A 79 14.25 -2.19 0.73
C LEU A 79 15.26 -2.27 1.89
N PRO A 80 15.03 -1.53 3.00
CA PRO A 80 15.86 -1.67 4.21
C PRO A 80 15.92 -3.12 4.69
N ALA A 81 17.13 -3.60 5.00
CA ALA A 81 17.38 -5.03 5.28
C ALA A 81 16.59 -5.58 6.47
N ASP A 82 16.28 -4.75 7.47
CA ASP A 82 15.47 -5.08 8.63
C ASP A 82 13.99 -5.31 8.30
N THR A 83 13.54 -4.87 7.12
CA THR A 83 12.15 -5.03 6.64
C THR A 83 11.97 -6.24 5.73
N HIS A 84 13.06 -6.89 5.31
CA HIS A 84 13.05 -8.02 4.37
C HIS A 84 12.24 -9.21 4.89
N ALA A 85 12.32 -9.51 6.19
CA ALA A 85 11.60 -10.62 6.79
C ALA A 85 10.07 -10.41 6.74
N GLU A 86 9.61 -9.18 6.99
CA GLU A 86 8.19 -8.83 6.91
C GLU A 86 7.71 -8.83 5.45
N TYR A 87 8.51 -8.27 4.54
CA TYR A 87 8.25 -8.32 3.10
C TYR A 87 8.07 -9.75 2.60
N ASP A 88 9.00 -10.66 2.92
CA ASP A 88 8.95 -12.06 2.48
C ASP A 88 7.74 -12.79 3.02
N LEU A 89 7.40 -12.54 4.29
CA LEU A 89 6.23 -13.12 4.92
C LEU A 89 4.95 -12.65 4.21
N LEU A 90 4.79 -11.34 4.00
CA LEU A 90 3.62 -10.78 3.32
C LEU A 90 3.53 -11.22 1.85
N MET A 91 4.67 -11.32 1.16
CA MET A 91 4.74 -11.86 -0.19
C MET A 91 4.29 -13.33 -0.24
N GLY A 92 4.64 -14.13 0.76
CA GLY A 92 4.19 -15.51 0.89
C GLY A 92 2.70 -15.67 1.21
N LEU A 93 2.05 -14.61 1.72
CA LEU A 93 0.61 -14.55 1.99
C LEU A 93 -0.21 -13.97 0.84
N ALA A 94 0.44 -13.38 -0.17
CA ALA A 94 -0.25 -12.83 -1.33
C ALA A 94 -0.90 -13.95 -2.16
N GLU A 95 -2.18 -13.81 -2.46
CA GLU A 95 -2.91 -14.76 -3.32
C GLU A 95 -2.59 -14.53 -4.79
N GLU A 96 -2.19 -13.31 -5.14
CA GLU A 96 -1.79 -12.92 -6.49
C GLU A 96 -0.57 -12.01 -6.44
N VAL A 97 0.35 -12.19 -7.39
CA VAL A 97 1.57 -11.40 -7.48
C VAL A 97 1.73 -10.89 -8.92
N HIS A 98 1.65 -9.58 -9.07
CA HIS A 98 1.85 -8.88 -10.33
C HIS A 98 3.29 -8.40 -10.42
N ARG A 99 4.04 -8.83 -11.44
CA ARG A 99 5.46 -8.47 -11.60
C ARG A 99 5.64 -7.58 -12.82
N LEU A 100 6.17 -6.38 -12.60
CA LEU A 100 6.58 -5.50 -13.69
C LEU A 100 7.93 -5.95 -14.28
N ARG A 101 8.16 -5.60 -15.55
CA ARG A 101 9.36 -5.99 -16.32
C ARG A 101 10.48 -4.94 -16.19
N TYR A 102 10.77 -4.52 -14.98
CA TYR A 102 11.90 -3.63 -14.66
C TYR A 102 12.97 -4.40 -13.91
N ALA A 103 14.23 -4.27 -14.33
CA ALA A 103 15.35 -4.86 -13.59
C ALA A 103 15.66 -4.06 -12.31
N GLU A 104 15.68 -2.73 -12.42
CA GLU A 104 16.12 -1.82 -11.36
C GLU A 104 14.95 -1.16 -10.59
N SER A 105 15.13 -0.99 -9.28
CA SER A 105 14.23 -0.28 -8.38
C SER A 105 14.43 1.24 -8.54
N THR A 106 13.70 1.85 -9.46
CA THR A 106 13.82 3.27 -9.79
C THR A 106 12.53 4.01 -9.44
N CYS A 107 12.57 5.34 -9.38
CA CYS A 107 11.38 6.16 -9.24
C CYS A 107 10.32 5.86 -10.33
N GLU A 108 10.78 5.55 -11.55
CA GLU A 108 9.89 5.16 -12.64
C GLU A 108 9.22 3.82 -12.39
N SER A 109 9.98 2.79 -11.99
CA SER A 109 9.40 1.46 -11.73
C SER A 109 8.46 1.48 -10.52
N HIS A 110 8.75 2.27 -9.49
CA HIS A 110 7.84 2.51 -8.35
C HIS A 110 6.55 3.19 -8.79
N MET A 111 6.64 4.20 -9.65
CA MET A 111 5.45 4.87 -10.16
C MET A 111 4.62 3.90 -11.03
N GLN A 112 5.25 3.13 -11.93
CA GLN A 112 4.51 2.12 -12.72
C GLN A 112 3.85 1.05 -11.84
N GLY A 113 4.50 0.63 -10.75
CA GLY A 113 3.89 -0.25 -9.75
C GLY A 113 2.64 0.38 -9.13
N SER A 114 2.74 1.66 -8.78
CA SER A 114 1.60 2.43 -8.25
C SER A 114 0.48 2.60 -9.28
N LEU A 115 0.79 2.80 -10.56
CA LEU A 115 -0.20 2.88 -11.63
C LEU A 115 -0.95 1.57 -11.80
N LEU A 116 -0.25 0.44 -11.81
CA LEU A 116 -0.87 -0.88 -11.89
C LEU A 116 -1.76 -1.14 -10.67
N MET A 117 -1.30 -0.78 -9.48
CA MET A 117 -2.11 -0.87 -8.26
C MET A 117 -3.41 -0.05 -8.38
N LEU A 118 -3.34 1.16 -8.96
CA LEU A 118 -4.53 1.99 -9.23
C LEU A 118 -5.43 1.41 -10.34
N ASP A 119 -4.89 0.66 -11.30
CA ASP A 119 -5.70 -0.02 -12.32
C ASP A 119 -6.48 -1.21 -11.74
N LEU A 120 -5.97 -1.82 -10.67
CA LEU A 120 -6.57 -2.99 -10.01
C LEU A 120 -7.59 -2.60 -8.92
N ALA A 121 -7.40 -1.45 -8.27
CA ALA A 121 -8.16 -1.05 -7.09
C ALA A 121 -9.37 -0.15 -7.39
N GLU A 122 -10.35 -0.20 -6.50
CA GLU A 122 -11.56 0.63 -6.54
C GLU A 122 -11.38 1.92 -5.72
N GLU A 123 -10.63 1.84 -4.63
CA GLU A 123 -10.28 2.99 -3.78
C GLU A 123 -8.79 2.96 -3.40
N LEU A 124 -8.23 4.13 -3.09
CA LEU A 124 -6.86 4.31 -2.61
C LEU A 124 -6.87 4.80 -1.17
N TYR A 125 -6.18 4.08 -0.28
CA TYR A 125 -5.82 4.58 1.03
C TYR A 125 -4.44 5.25 0.91
N ALA A 126 -4.35 6.49 1.36
CA ALA A 126 -3.15 7.31 1.24
C ALA A 126 -2.64 7.70 2.63
N VAL A 127 -1.58 7.06 3.12
CA VAL A 127 -0.91 7.46 4.37
C VAL A 127 -0.01 8.65 4.06
N TRP A 128 -0.59 9.84 4.16
CA TRP A 128 -0.03 11.04 3.57
C TRP A 128 -0.33 12.29 4.40
N ASP A 129 0.70 13.08 4.65
CA ASP A 129 0.70 14.32 5.44
C ASP A 129 0.11 15.53 4.71
N GLY A 130 -0.25 15.38 3.42
CA GLY A 130 -0.73 16.48 2.59
C GLY A 130 0.38 17.26 1.87
N GLU A 131 1.64 16.95 2.16
CA GLU A 131 2.79 17.67 1.61
C GLU A 131 3.24 17.10 0.26
N PRO A 132 3.96 17.87 -0.58
CA PRO A 132 4.49 17.39 -1.84
C PRO A 132 5.38 16.13 -1.70
N ALA A 133 5.50 15.38 -2.79
CA ALA A 133 6.42 14.26 -2.86
C ALA A 133 7.87 14.76 -2.79
N ARG A 134 8.76 14.00 -2.12
CA ARG A 134 10.21 14.29 -2.06
C ARG A 134 10.93 13.95 -3.38
N GLY A 135 10.28 13.19 -4.25
CA GLY A 135 10.76 12.77 -5.56
C GLY A 135 9.61 12.13 -6.35
N TYR A 136 9.81 11.95 -7.65
CA TYR A 136 8.81 11.36 -8.54
C TYR A 136 8.40 9.95 -8.09
N GLY A 137 7.11 9.64 -8.18
CA GLY A 137 6.56 8.34 -7.77
C GLY A 137 6.33 8.24 -6.26
N GLY A 138 6.42 9.36 -5.53
CA GLY A 138 6.04 9.43 -4.13
C GLY A 138 4.52 9.47 -3.93
N THR A 139 4.07 9.30 -2.69
CA THR A 139 2.64 9.23 -2.32
C THR A 139 1.81 10.39 -2.86
N ALA A 140 2.34 11.62 -2.88
CA ALA A 140 1.60 12.77 -3.41
C ALA A 140 1.30 12.64 -4.92
N ASP A 141 2.24 12.07 -5.71
CA ASP A 141 2.04 11.84 -7.14
C ASP A 141 0.99 10.75 -7.37
N VAL A 142 1.02 9.69 -6.57
CA VAL A 142 0.02 8.60 -6.61
C VAL A 142 -1.37 9.12 -6.24
N VAL A 143 -1.47 9.98 -5.22
CA VAL A 143 -2.73 10.65 -4.83
C VAL A 143 -3.26 11.55 -5.94
N ALA A 144 -2.38 12.33 -6.58
CA ALA A 144 -2.76 13.19 -7.69
C ALA A 144 -3.29 12.36 -8.88
N GLU A 145 -2.61 11.27 -9.22
CA GLU A 145 -3.02 10.38 -10.30
C GLU A 145 -4.33 9.65 -10.00
N ALA A 146 -4.51 9.14 -8.78
CA ALA A 146 -5.77 8.51 -8.36
C ALA A 146 -6.95 9.48 -8.50
N ARG A 147 -6.78 10.72 -8.02
CA ARG A 147 -7.80 11.77 -8.17
C ARG A 147 -8.09 12.09 -9.64
N ARG A 148 -7.05 12.16 -10.49
CA ARG A 148 -7.21 12.39 -11.93
C ARG A 148 -8.03 11.30 -12.62
N ARG A 149 -7.91 10.05 -12.15
CA ARG A 149 -8.67 8.88 -12.62
C ARG A 149 -10.08 8.79 -12.03
N GLY A 150 -10.44 9.64 -11.08
CA GLY A 150 -11.70 9.56 -10.35
C GLY A 150 -11.74 8.44 -9.30
N ILE A 151 -10.60 7.86 -8.94
CA ILE A 151 -10.49 6.88 -7.86
C ILE A 151 -10.67 7.60 -6.53
N ARG A 152 -11.49 7.04 -5.64
CA ARG A 152 -11.73 7.62 -4.32
C ARG A 152 -10.47 7.51 -3.47
N VAL A 153 -10.00 8.64 -2.92
CA VAL A 153 -8.81 8.68 -2.06
C VAL A 153 -9.20 8.93 -0.61
N HIS A 154 -8.78 8.03 0.28
CA HIS A 154 -8.93 8.11 1.72
C HIS A 154 -7.59 8.49 2.34
N VAL A 155 -7.45 9.76 2.74
CA VAL A 155 -6.21 10.22 3.39
C VAL A 155 -6.20 9.77 4.85
N ILE A 156 -5.12 9.08 5.24
CA ILE A 156 -4.89 8.58 6.59
C ILE A 156 -3.67 9.31 7.17
N TRP A 157 -3.93 10.34 7.96
CA TRP A 157 -2.90 11.05 8.71
C TRP A 157 -3.44 11.42 10.09
N PRO A 158 -3.33 10.52 11.08
CA PRO A 158 -3.94 10.72 12.38
C PRO A 158 -3.30 11.86 13.16
N GLU A 159 -4.07 12.50 14.05
CA GLU A 159 -3.56 13.56 14.91
C GLU A 159 -2.35 13.09 15.72
N GLY A 160 -1.30 13.93 15.76
CA GLY A 160 -0.04 13.62 16.41
C GLY A 160 0.93 12.78 15.56
N ALA A 161 0.55 12.37 14.35
CA ALA A 161 1.45 11.82 13.35
C ALA A 161 2.49 12.85 12.90
N ARG A 162 3.70 12.37 12.65
CA ARG A 162 4.81 13.13 12.10
C ARG A 162 5.52 12.31 11.04
N ARG A 163 5.97 13.00 10.00
CA ARG A 163 6.74 12.40 8.90
C ARG A 163 8.16 12.03 9.32
N GLU A 164 8.73 12.81 10.24
CA GLU A 164 10.02 12.61 10.92
C GLU A 164 10.01 13.25 12.31
#